data_AF-A0A356X4G6-F1
#
_entry.id   AF-A0A356X4G6-F1
#
_cell.length_a   1.000
_cell.length_b   1.000
_cell.length_c   1.000
_cell.angle_alpha   90.00
_cell.angle_beta   90.00
_cell.angle_gamma   90.00
#
_symmetry.space_group_name_H-M   'P 1'
#
loop_
_entity.id
_entity.type
_entity.pdbx_description
1 polymer ?
#
loop_
_entity_poly.entity_id
_entity_poly.type
_entity_poly.pdbx_seq_one_letter_code
_entity_poly.pdbx_strand_id
1 'polypeptide(L)'
;VELVDLGQEKYSISLPENRLLFTCCQVPVLYKLNDTNSIKVEFSDGEIEELDSLGLTKQLSDELFKRSGNVKQITVSLKESELR
;
A
#
# COMPACT_ATOMS: atom_id res chain seq x y z
N VAL A 1 0.19 -10.92 9.73
CA VAL A 1 -1.18 -10.40 9.61
C VAL A 1 -1.89 -11.22 8.54
N GLU A 2 -3.03 -11.82 8.87
CA GLU A 2 -3.86 -12.55 7.90
C GLU A 2 -4.78 -11.59 7.16
N LEU A 3 -4.89 -11.75 5.84
CA LEU A 3 -5.69 -10.93 4.94
C LEU A 3 -6.45 -11.83 3.95
N VAL A 4 -7.43 -11.23 3.24
CA VAL A 4 -8.21 -11.89 2.19
C VAL A 4 -8.15 -11.04 0.93
N ASP A 5 -7.75 -11.64 -0.19
CA ASP A 5 -7.65 -10.95 -1.47
C ASP A 5 -9.01 -10.85 -2.21
N LEU A 6 -9.00 -10.30 -3.42
CA LEU A 6 -10.20 -10.17 -4.25
C LEU A 6 -10.74 -11.52 -4.75
N GLY A 7 -9.89 -12.55 -4.80
CA GLY A 7 -10.28 -13.93 -5.12
C GLY A 7 -10.88 -14.69 -3.93
N GLN A 8 -10.98 -14.06 -2.77
CA GLN A 8 -11.35 -14.67 -1.48
C GLN A 8 -10.30 -15.63 -0.92
N GLU A 9 -9.08 -15.57 -1.42
CA GLU A 9 -7.99 -16.40 -0.94
C GLU A 9 -7.34 -15.76 0.28
N LYS A 10 -7.06 -16.58 1.29
CA LYS A 10 -6.39 -16.14 2.52
C LYS A 10 -4.89 -16.14 2.29
N TYR A 11 -4.24 -15.08 2.75
CA TYR A 11 -2.79 -14.98 2.74
C TYR A 11 -2.29 -14.20 3.95
N SER A 12 -0.99 -14.29 4.21
CA SER A 12 -0.37 -13.65 5.36
C SER A 12 0.80 -12.76 4.97
N ILE A 13 0.81 -11.54 5.50
CA ILE A 13 1.93 -10.60 5.39
C ILE A 13 2.68 -10.55 6.73
N SER A 14 4.01 -10.64 6.68
CA SER A 14 4.86 -10.38 7.85
C SER A 14 4.88 -8.89 8.15
N LEU A 15 4.63 -8.52 9.41
CA LEU A 15 4.63 -7.12 9.85
C LEU A 15 5.77 -6.91 10.86
N PRO A 16 6.90 -6.34 10.43
CA PRO A 16 7.98 -5.93 11.31
C PRO A 16 7.55 -4.87 12.33
N GLU A 17 8.35 -4.70 13.39
CA GLU A 17 8.19 -3.60 14.35
C GLU A 17 8.19 -2.22 13.67
N ASN A 18 7.54 -1.24 14.31
CA ASN A 18 7.41 0.14 13.83
C ASN A 18 6.76 0.28 12.45
N ARG A 19 5.84 -0.63 12.13
CA ARG A 19 5.02 -0.58 10.93
C ARG A 19 3.55 -0.82 11.26
N LEU A 20 2.68 -0.26 10.43
CA LEU A 20 1.24 -0.44 10.52
C LEU A 20 0.75 -0.99 9.18
N LEU A 21 -0.12 -2.00 9.22
CA LEU A 21 -0.74 -2.57 8.04
C LEU A 21 -2.26 -2.49 8.19
N PHE A 22 -2.91 -1.99 7.15
CA PHE A 22 -4.36 -2.02 7.01
C PHE A 22 -4.71 -2.31 5.55
N THR A 23 -6.00 -2.34 5.22
CA THR A 23 -6.46 -2.52 3.85
C THR A 23 -7.37 -1.39 3.42
N CYS A 24 -7.26 -0.98 2.16
CA CYS A 24 -8.22 -0.10 1.49
C CYS A 24 -8.67 -0.80 0.21
N CYS A 25 -9.98 -0.97 0.00
CA CYS A 25 -10.52 -1.74 -1.14
C CYS A 25 -9.90 -3.15 -1.30
N GLN A 26 -9.58 -3.83 -0.19
CA GLN A 26 -8.85 -5.12 -0.15
C GLN A 26 -7.42 -5.10 -0.71
N VAL A 27 -6.86 -3.91 -0.94
CA VAL A 27 -5.43 -3.75 -1.21
C VAL A 27 -4.71 -3.46 0.11
N PRO A 28 -3.64 -4.21 0.46
CA PRO A 28 -2.84 -3.96 1.64
C PRO A 28 -2.07 -2.63 1.53
N VAL A 29 -2.16 -1.83 2.58
CA VAL A 29 -1.46 -0.56 2.74
C VAL A 29 -0.54 -0.66 3.95
N LEU A 30 0.78 -0.65 3.69
CA LEU A 30 1.83 -0.77 4.69
C LEU A 30 2.45 0.60 4.96
N TYR A 31 2.29 1.11 6.17
CA TYR A 31 2.96 2.31 6.64
C TYR A 31 4.29 1.94 7.29
N LYS A 32 5.34 2.69 6.96
CA LYS A 32 6.66 2.59 7.59
C LYS A 32 7.23 3.99 7.84
N LEU A 33 8.01 4.12 8.91
CA LEU A 33 8.83 5.31 9.10
C LEU A 33 9.99 5.34 8.11
N ASN A 34 10.35 6.54 7.64
CA ASN A 34 11.47 6.77 6.73
C ASN A 34 11.94 8.24 6.80
N ASP A 35 13.11 8.53 6.24
CA ASP A 35 13.66 9.90 6.19
C ASP A 35 12.92 10.80 5.19
N THR A 36 12.19 10.21 4.24
CA THR A 36 11.43 10.92 3.20
C THR A 36 10.00 10.39 3.09
N ASN A 37 9.09 11.32 2.75
CA ASN A 37 7.70 10.99 2.45
C ASN A 37 7.62 10.46 1.02
N SER A 38 7.08 9.26 0.84
CA SER A 38 6.88 8.69 -0.49
C SER A 38 5.83 7.59 -0.48
N ILE A 39 5.28 7.30 -1.65
CA ILE A 39 4.45 6.13 -1.88
C ILE A 39 5.15 5.22 -2.88
N LYS A 40 5.19 3.92 -2.58
CA LYS A 40 5.54 2.87 -3.52
C LYS A 40 4.32 2.02 -3.80
N VAL A 41 3.96 1.87 -5.06
CA VAL A 41 2.90 0.99 -5.54
C VAL A 41 3.55 -0.22 -6.20
N GLU A 42 3.17 -1.42 -5.75
CA GLU A 42 3.53 -2.67 -6.40
C GLU A 42 2.31 -3.19 -7.16
N PHE A 43 2.47 -3.46 -8.44
CA PHE A 43 1.42 -4.00 -9.30
C PHE A 43 1.43 -5.53 -9.31
N SER A 44 0.33 -6.12 -9.78
CA SER A 44 0.13 -7.58 -9.83
C SER A 44 1.10 -8.30 -10.77
N ASP A 45 1.63 -7.60 -11.77
CA ASP A 45 2.66 -8.09 -12.71
C ASP A 45 4.09 -7.94 -12.18
N GLY A 46 4.26 -7.31 -11.01
CA GLY A 46 5.54 -7.06 -10.38
C GLY A 46 6.17 -5.72 -10.74
N GLU A 47 5.53 -4.90 -11.58
CA GLU A 47 5.98 -3.52 -11.80
C GLU A 47 5.87 -2.69 -10.52
N ILE A 48 6.72 -1.66 -10.44
CA ILE A 48 6.79 -0.76 -9.29
C ILE A 48 6.75 0.67 -9.79
N GLU A 49 5.84 1.45 -9.20
CA GLU A 49 5.79 2.91 -9.36
C GLU A 49 6.09 3.58 -8.02
N GLU A 50 6.98 4.56 -8.03
CA GLU A 50 7.32 5.37 -6.85
C GLU A 50 6.89 6.82 -7.06
N LEU A 51 6.29 7.39 -6.02
CA LEU A 51 5.76 8.74 -6.00
C LEU A 51 6.42 9.51 -4.86
N ASP A 52 7.02 10.66 -5.19
CA ASP A 52 7.54 11.63 -4.21
C ASP A 52 6.41 12.49 -3.61
N SER A 53 5.34 11.83 -3.15
CA SER A 53 4.19 12.47 -2.53
C SER A 53 3.48 11.51 -1.57
N LEU A 54 2.55 12.04 -0.77
CA LEU A 54 1.63 11.24 0.08
C LEU A 54 0.24 11.08 -0.53
N GLY A 55 0.08 11.39 -1.82
CA GLY A 55 -1.15 11.21 -2.57
C GLY A 55 -0.96 10.26 -3.75
N LEU A 56 -1.99 9.47 -4.06
CA LEU A 56 -2.02 8.71 -5.29
C LEU A 56 -2.45 9.61 -6.45
N THR A 57 -2.03 9.24 -7.66
CA THR A 57 -2.59 9.85 -8.88
C THR A 57 -4.07 9.50 -9.02
N LYS A 58 -4.80 10.27 -9.84
CA LYS A 58 -6.21 9.95 -10.15
C LYS A 58 -6.34 8.54 -10.74
N GLN A 59 -5.43 8.16 -11.62
CA GLN A 59 -5.44 6.84 -12.26
C GLN A 59 -5.28 5.72 -11.22
N LEU A 60 -4.29 5.81 -10.34
CA LEU A 60 -4.07 4.82 -9.27
C LEU A 60 -5.25 4.75 -8.29
N SER A 61 -5.83 5.90 -7.95
CA SER A 61 -7.04 5.97 -7.12
C SER A 61 -8.22 5.26 -7.78
N ASP A 62 -8.42 5.48 -9.09
CA ASP A 62 -9.48 4.83 -9.86
C ASP A 62 -9.31 3.28 -9.89
N GLU A 63 -8.07 2.78 -10.01
CA GLU A 63 -7.76 1.34 -9.94
C GLU A 63 -8.16 0.73 -8.58
N LEU A 64 -7.83 1.42 -7.48
CA LEU A 64 -8.22 0.99 -6.13
C LEU A 64 -9.73 0.99 -5.93
N PHE A 65 -10.41 2.09 -6.28
CA PHE A 65 -11.86 2.21 -6.07
C PHE A 65 -12.66 1.21 -6.90
N LYS A 66 -12.17 0.87 -8.10
CA LYS A 66 -12.77 -0.16 -8.96
C LYS A 66 -12.40 -1.58 -8.56
N ARG A 67 -11.48 -1.77 -7.60
CA ARG A 67 -10.97 -3.08 -7.20
C ARG A 67 -10.49 -3.87 -8.42
N SER A 68 -9.72 -3.23 -9.29
CA SER A 68 -9.30 -3.82 -10.58
C SER A 68 -8.44 -5.08 -10.44
N GLY A 69 -7.78 -5.24 -9.28
CA GLY A 69 -6.79 -6.29 -9.03
C GLY A 69 -5.38 -5.95 -9.54
N ASN A 70 -5.21 -4.82 -10.23
CA ASN A 70 -3.91 -4.42 -10.77
C ASN A 70 -2.94 -3.96 -9.68
N VAL A 71 -3.44 -3.31 -8.62
CA VAL A 71 -2.61 -2.89 -7.49
C VAL A 71 -2.53 -4.01 -6.47
N LYS A 72 -1.33 -4.53 -6.25
CA LYS A 72 -1.06 -5.63 -5.32
C LYS A 72 -0.81 -5.14 -3.90
N GLN A 73 -0.03 -4.07 -3.74
CA GLN A 73 0.27 -3.50 -2.43
C GLN A 73 0.66 -2.02 -2.56
N ILE A 74 0.34 -1.24 -1.53
CA ILE A 74 0.85 0.13 -1.37
C ILE A 74 1.73 0.20 -0.13
N THR A 75 2.91 0.77 -0.27
CA THR A 75 3.79 1.09 0.85
C THR A 75 3.91 2.60 0.99
N VAL A 76 3.55 3.14 2.15
CA VAL A 76 3.67 4.57 2.46
C VAL A 76 4.84 4.76 3.41
N SER A 77 5.81 5.56 2.98
CA SER A 77 6.93 6.01 3.79
C SER A 77 6.55 7.36 4.40
N LEU A 78 6.60 7.46 5.73
CA LEU A 78 6.30 8.68 6.46
C LEU A 78 7.51 9.12 7.27
N LYS A 79 7.81 10.42 7.26
CA LYS A 79 8.67 11.02 8.27
C LYS A 79 8.01 10.96 9.63
N GLU A 80 8.81 10.81 10.68
CA GLU A 80 8.32 10.83 12.06
C GLU A 80 7.60 12.15 12.39
N SER A 81 8.00 13.26 11.77
CA SER A 81 7.36 14.58 11.92
C SER A 81 5.91 14.65 11.42
N GLU A 82 5.43 13.66 10.66
CA GLU A 82 4.03 13.57 10.21
C GLU A 82 3.11 12.91 11.25
N LEU A 83 3.68 12.32 12.31
CA LEU A 83 2.95 11.64 13.38
C LEU A 83 2.61 12.60 14.53
N ARG A 84 1.53 12.30 15.26
CA ARG A 84 1.05 13.09 16.43
C ARG A 84 1.16 12.31 17.71
#